data_AF-A0A934GXL6-F1
#
_entry.id   AF-A0A934GXL6-F1
#
_cell.length_a   1.000
_cell.length_b   1.000
_cell.length_c   1.000
_cell.angle_alpha   90.00
_cell.angle_beta   90.00
_cell.angle_gamma   90.00
#
_symmetry.space_group_name_H-M   'P 1'
#
loop_
_entity.id
_entity.type
_entity.pdbx_description
1 polymer ?
#
loop_
_entity_poly.entity_id
_entity_poly.type
_entity_poly.pdbx_seq_one_letter_code
_entity_poly.pdbx_strand_id
1 'polypeptide(L)'
;MTLNDILNLIVDSIDTLLIPFVLFFLGQWYIRAKERSDSAVRDATQLESFLEHLSSENRERRKLALLALNHMRNAGQFPAALLQAIESIAALDDPEIAAAADLALGRTSAQAGLSSDERDLLFELLLPMKVHFERSHRAFQEWVRNPPAKPNIEIEDAIKASNSVVRNILASKRHLIPPDLQQDALDLIKHYDAWQEEYERLRPGGIRNPKVPYVFVGPKGFPFPVAAERNFMARFEKLSGQSGETKTDT
;
A
#
# COMPACT_ATOMS: atom_id res chain seq x y z
N MET A 1 -40.62 28.58 -40.22
CA MET A 1 -39.59 27.54 -40.02
C MET A 1 -39.80 26.50 -41.10
N THR A 2 -38.85 26.38 -42.02
CA THR A 2 -38.92 25.46 -43.16
C THR A 2 -38.41 24.09 -42.75
N LEU A 3 -38.73 23.05 -43.53
CA LEU A 3 -38.25 21.69 -43.28
C LEU A 3 -36.70 21.63 -43.24
N ASN A 4 -36.04 22.48 -44.02
CA ASN A 4 -34.58 22.61 -44.03
C ASN A 4 -34.04 23.23 -42.73
N ASP A 5 -34.78 24.14 -42.10
CA ASP A 5 -34.37 24.73 -40.80
C ASP A 5 -34.44 23.69 -39.68
N ILE A 6 -35.44 22.80 -39.71
CA ILE A 6 -35.56 21.69 -38.75
C ILE A 6 -34.45 20.66 -38.97
N LEU A 7 -34.13 20.33 -40.22
CA LEU A 7 -33.04 19.42 -40.56
C LEU A 7 -31.67 19.97 -40.13
N ASN A 8 -31.38 21.24 -40.39
CA ASN A 8 -30.13 21.87 -39.95
C ASN A 8 -30.02 21.95 -38.43
N LEU A 9 -31.13 22.22 -37.73
CA LEU A 9 -31.15 22.23 -36.26
C LEU A 9 -30.87 20.85 -35.65
N ILE A 10 -31.37 19.78 -36.29
CA ILE A 10 -31.13 18.40 -35.85
C ILE A 10 -29.67 18.01 -36.10
N VAL A 11 -29.10 18.37 -37.25
CA VAL A 11 -27.69 18.10 -37.58
C VAL A 11 -26.75 18.84 -36.62
N ASP A 12 -26.97 20.13 -36.37
CA ASP A 12 -26.15 20.92 -35.43
C ASP A 12 -26.28 20.39 -33.98
N SER A 13 -27.47 19.92 -33.58
CA SER A 13 -27.69 19.33 -32.26
C SER A 13 -26.99 17.97 -32.09
N ILE A 14 -26.93 17.17 -33.15
CA ILE A 14 -26.24 15.87 -33.14
C ILE A 14 -24.73 16.07 -33.01
N ASP A 15 -24.13 16.99 -33.76
CA ASP A 15 -22.68 17.21 -33.71
C ASP A 15 -22.22 17.77 -32.35
N THR A 16 -23.05 18.59 -31.70
CA THR A 16 -22.67 19.24 -30.44
C THR A 16 -22.89 18.36 -29.20
N LEU A 17 -23.91 17.48 -29.20
CA LEU A 17 -24.25 16.64 -28.05
C LEU A 17 -23.81 15.19 -28.17
N LEU A 18 -23.82 14.62 -29.38
CA LEU A 18 -23.53 13.19 -29.57
C LEU A 18 -22.03 12.90 -29.41
N ILE A 19 -21.17 13.77 -29.94
CA ILE A 19 -19.72 13.57 -29.91
C ILE A 19 -19.18 13.53 -28.46
N PRO A 20 -19.48 14.49 -27.57
CA PRO A 20 -19.03 14.42 -26.17
C PRO A 20 -19.58 13.19 -25.44
N PHE A 21 -20.81 12.78 -25.74
CA PHE A 21 -21.44 11.62 -25.12
C PHE A 21 -20.73 10.32 -25.54
N VAL A 22 -20.48 10.11 -26.83
CA VAL A 22 -19.75 8.93 -27.33
C VAL A 22 -18.34 8.89 -26.75
N LEU A 23 -17.63 10.02 -26.71
CA LEU A 23 -16.29 10.10 -26.10
C LEU A 23 -16.32 9.77 -24.60
N PHE A 24 -17.34 10.22 -23.86
CA PHE A 24 -17.51 9.88 -22.44
C PHE A 24 -17.67 8.37 -22.24
N PHE A 25 -18.54 7.71 -23.03
CA PHE A 25 -18.74 6.26 -22.91
C PHE A 25 -17.52 5.46 -23.34
N LEU A 26 -16.85 5.86 -24.43
CA LEU A 26 -15.59 5.22 -24.85
C LEU A 26 -14.48 5.42 -23.81
N GLY A 27 -14.40 6.60 -23.19
CA GLY A 27 -13.47 6.88 -22.09
C GLY A 27 -13.73 6.01 -20.87
N GLN A 28 -15.00 5.92 -20.42
CA GLN A 28 -15.40 5.06 -19.29
C GLN A 28 -15.14 3.57 -19.58
N TRP A 29 -15.41 3.12 -20.81
CA TRP A 29 -15.12 1.75 -21.24
C TRP A 29 -13.61 1.46 -21.26
N TYR A 30 -12.82 2.37 -21.83
CA TYR A 30 -11.36 2.26 -21.87
C TYR A 30 -10.75 2.23 -20.46
N ILE A 31 -11.21 3.08 -19.54
CA ILE A 31 -10.76 3.08 -18.14
C ILE A 31 -11.05 1.72 -17.48
N ARG A 32 -12.27 1.19 -17.62
CA ARG A 32 -12.63 -0.13 -17.05
C ARG A 32 -11.84 -1.28 -17.68
N ALA A 33 -11.60 -1.22 -18.99
CA ALA A 33 -10.80 -2.23 -19.70
C ALA A 33 -9.34 -2.20 -19.23
N LYS A 34 -8.79 -1.00 -19.05
CA LYS A 34 -7.44 -0.79 -18.50
C LYS A 34 -7.34 -1.26 -17.05
N GLU A 35 -8.31 -0.92 -16.20
CA GLU A 35 -8.35 -1.39 -14.80
C GLU A 35 -8.37 -2.93 -14.69
N ARG A 36 -9.10 -3.62 -15.58
CA ARG A 36 -9.09 -5.09 -15.64
C ARG A 36 -7.74 -5.65 -16.06
N SER A 37 -7.10 -5.05 -17.05
CA SER A 37 -5.76 -5.43 -17.50
C SER A 37 -4.73 -5.20 -16.39
N ASP A 38 -4.74 -4.03 -15.77
CA ASP A 38 -3.83 -3.66 -14.69
C ASP A 38 -4.06 -4.55 -13.45
N SER A 39 -5.31 -4.92 -13.15
CA SER A 39 -5.62 -5.91 -12.12
C SER A 39 -5.03 -7.27 -12.44
N ALA A 40 -5.25 -7.79 -13.65
CA ALA A 40 -4.73 -9.09 -14.05
C ALA A 40 -3.20 -9.15 -14.00
N VAL A 41 -2.51 -8.08 -14.40
CA VAL A 41 -1.06 -7.96 -14.28
C VAL A 41 -0.62 -7.96 -12.81
N ARG A 42 -1.33 -7.24 -11.93
CA ARG A 42 -1.04 -7.24 -10.49
C ARG A 42 -1.25 -8.62 -9.87
N ASP A 43 -2.34 -9.30 -10.21
CA ASP A 43 -2.66 -10.63 -9.72
C ASP A 43 -1.61 -11.65 -10.18
N ALA A 44 -1.17 -11.58 -11.44
CA ALA A 44 -0.09 -12.40 -11.97
C ALA A 44 1.23 -12.14 -11.25
N THR A 45 1.58 -10.87 -11.00
CA THR A 45 2.81 -10.50 -10.29
C THR A 45 2.78 -10.97 -8.82
N GLN A 46 1.61 -10.91 -8.17
CA GLN A 46 1.44 -11.45 -6.82
C GLN A 46 1.59 -12.98 -6.81
N LEU A 47 0.97 -13.66 -7.77
CA LEU A 47 1.05 -15.10 -7.92
C LEU A 47 2.49 -15.58 -8.11
N GLU A 48 3.24 -14.91 -8.99
CA GLU A 48 4.66 -15.20 -9.23
C GLU A 48 5.48 -15.06 -7.95
N SER A 49 5.28 -13.97 -7.20
CA SER A 49 5.97 -13.74 -5.92
C SER A 49 5.63 -14.82 -4.88
N PHE A 50 4.39 -15.29 -4.82
CA PHE A 50 4.02 -16.38 -3.94
C PHE A 50 4.67 -17.69 -4.37
N LEU A 51 4.65 -18.04 -5.66
CA LEU A 51 5.28 -19.24 -6.17
C LEU A 51 6.79 -19.24 -5.89
N GLU A 52 7.46 -18.11 -6.11
CA GLU A 52 8.88 -17.93 -5.79
C GLU A 52 9.12 -18.22 -4.30
N HIS A 53 8.32 -17.63 -3.41
CA HIS A 53 8.45 -17.82 -1.97
C HIS A 53 8.14 -19.26 -1.53
N LEU A 54 7.11 -19.88 -2.08
CA LEU A 54 6.70 -21.26 -1.81
C LEU A 54 7.72 -22.28 -2.33
N SER A 55 8.45 -21.96 -3.40
CA SER A 55 9.54 -22.79 -3.92
C SER A 55 10.90 -22.55 -3.25
N SER A 56 11.00 -21.58 -2.34
CA SER A 56 12.28 -21.22 -1.72
C SER A 56 12.83 -22.35 -0.86
N GLU A 57 14.13 -22.61 -0.93
CA GLU A 57 14.81 -23.54 0.01
C GLU A 57 14.77 -23.03 1.47
N ASN A 58 14.50 -21.73 1.66
CA ASN A 58 14.35 -21.14 2.97
C ASN A 58 13.00 -21.52 3.59
N ARG A 59 13.05 -22.39 4.61
CA ARG A 59 11.89 -22.85 5.39
C ARG A 59 11.03 -21.70 5.89
N GLU A 60 11.65 -20.68 6.49
CA GLU A 60 10.93 -19.51 6.99
C GLU A 60 10.19 -18.83 5.85
N ARG A 61 10.86 -18.50 4.74
CA ARG A 61 10.24 -17.83 3.58
C ARG A 61 9.00 -18.58 3.05
N ARG A 62 9.06 -19.91 2.97
CA ARG A 62 7.90 -20.74 2.59
C ARG A 62 6.79 -20.67 3.61
N LYS A 63 7.10 -20.81 4.89
CA LYS A 63 6.16 -20.66 6.01
C LYS A 63 5.46 -19.30 5.95
N LEU A 64 6.20 -18.21 5.72
CA LEU A 64 5.65 -16.85 5.64
C LEU A 64 4.63 -16.74 4.50
N ALA A 65 4.97 -17.31 3.34
CA ALA A 65 4.08 -17.31 2.19
C ALA A 65 2.77 -18.06 2.47
N LEU A 66 2.85 -19.22 3.13
CA LEU A 66 1.67 -20.00 3.52
C LEU A 66 0.80 -19.26 4.55
N LEU A 67 1.42 -18.60 5.53
CA LEU A 67 0.71 -17.80 6.53
C LEU A 67 0.03 -16.58 5.89
N ALA A 68 0.71 -15.90 4.97
CA ALA A 68 0.10 -14.84 4.17
C ALA A 68 -1.11 -15.35 3.36
N LEU A 69 -1.01 -16.56 2.79
CA LEU A 69 -2.12 -17.19 2.06
C LEU A 69 -3.29 -17.57 2.96
N ASN A 70 -3.05 -18.04 4.19
CA ASN A 70 -4.09 -18.22 5.20
C ASN A 70 -4.81 -16.90 5.50
N HIS A 71 -4.06 -15.82 5.64
CA HIS A 71 -4.64 -14.50 5.87
C HIS A 71 -5.51 -14.01 4.69
N MET A 72 -5.02 -14.19 3.46
CA MET A 72 -5.79 -13.89 2.24
C MET A 72 -7.06 -14.73 2.13
N ARG A 73 -7.01 -16.01 2.52
CA ARG A 73 -8.20 -16.87 2.59
C ARG A 73 -9.25 -16.32 3.54
N ASN A 74 -8.85 -15.92 4.74
CA ASN A 74 -9.76 -15.35 5.72
C ASN A 74 -10.38 -14.02 5.24
N ALA A 75 -9.69 -13.29 4.36
CA ALA A 75 -10.20 -12.09 3.71
C ALA A 75 -11.06 -12.37 2.45
N GLY A 76 -11.27 -13.64 2.07
CA GLY A 76 -12.00 -14.00 0.85
C GLY A 76 -11.22 -13.74 -0.45
N GLN A 77 -9.91 -13.57 -0.37
CA GLN A 77 -9.02 -13.21 -1.48
C GLN A 77 -8.04 -14.34 -1.84
N PHE A 78 -8.38 -15.59 -1.56
CA PHE A 78 -7.47 -16.71 -1.81
C PHE A 78 -7.24 -16.95 -3.31
N PRO A 79 -5.98 -16.98 -3.79
CA PRO A 79 -5.69 -17.27 -5.19
C PRO A 79 -5.84 -18.77 -5.48
N ALA A 80 -6.97 -19.16 -6.10
CA ALA A 80 -7.28 -20.56 -6.41
C ALA A 80 -6.19 -21.28 -7.23
N ALA A 81 -5.41 -20.55 -8.03
CA ALA A 81 -4.29 -21.08 -8.81
C ALA A 81 -3.18 -21.70 -7.93
N LEU A 82 -3.09 -21.34 -6.64
CA LEU A 82 -2.09 -21.91 -5.72
C LEU A 82 -2.55 -23.18 -5.00
N LEU A 83 -3.83 -23.58 -5.14
CA LEU A 83 -4.39 -24.72 -4.39
C LEU A 83 -3.52 -25.97 -4.53
N GLN A 84 -3.23 -26.38 -5.75
CA GLN A 84 -2.48 -27.61 -6.02
C GLN A 84 -1.05 -27.56 -5.44
N ALA A 85 -0.38 -26.40 -5.52
CA ALA A 85 0.95 -26.24 -4.96
C ALA A 85 0.93 -26.36 -3.43
N ILE A 86 -0.04 -25.72 -2.79
CA ILE A 86 -0.19 -25.77 -1.32
C ILE A 86 -0.60 -27.18 -0.86
N GLU A 87 -1.45 -27.89 -1.60
CA GLU A 87 -1.78 -29.29 -1.33
C GLU A 87 -0.55 -30.19 -1.39
N SER A 88 0.32 -29.98 -2.37
CA SER A 88 1.58 -30.72 -2.48
C SER A 88 2.51 -30.44 -1.29
N ILE A 89 2.59 -29.19 -0.84
CA ILE A 89 3.40 -28.80 0.33
C ILE A 89 2.82 -29.44 1.60
N ALA A 90 1.50 -29.39 1.78
CA ALA A 90 0.82 -30.01 2.92
C ALA A 90 1.08 -31.53 3.00
N ALA A 91 1.22 -32.20 1.86
CA ALA A 91 1.41 -33.65 1.82
C ALA A 91 2.88 -34.10 1.95
N LEU A 92 3.84 -33.32 1.46
CA LEU A 92 5.21 -33.79 1.21
C LEU A 92 6.30 -33.05 1.98
N ASP A 93 6.01 -31.88 2.57
CA ASP A 93 7.03 -31.04 3.21
C ASP A 93 7.24 -31.40 4.69
N ASP A 94 8.15 -30.66 5.33
CA ASP A 94 8.40 -30.74 6.76
C ASP A 94 7.11 -30.52 7.58
N PRO A 95 6.90 -31.22 8.73
CA PRO A 95 5.67 -31.14 9.51
C PRO A 95 5.23 -29.72 9.88
N GLU A 96 6.18 -28.81 10.11
CA GLU A 96 5.89 -27.41 10.44
C GLU A 96 5.34 -26.64 9.23
N ILE A 97 5.94 -26.85 8.06
CA ILE A 97 5.52 -26.23 6.79
C ILE A 97 4.20 -26.84 6.32
N ALA A 98 4.05 -28.16 6.46
CA ALA A 98 2.82 -28.88 6.17
C ALA A 98 1.65 -28.35 7.02
N ALA A 99 1.87 -28.10 8.32
CA ALA A 99 0.86 -27.50 9.19
C ALA A 99 0.47 -26.08 8.73
N ALA A 100 1.42 -25.26 8.30
CA ALA A 100 1.14 -23.94 7.74
C ALA A 100 0.35 -24.03 6.41
N ALA A 101 0.62 -25.04 5.58
CA ALA A 101 -0.12 -25.30 4.36
C ALA A 101 -1.56 -25.78 4.64
N ASP A 102 -1.76 -26.66 5.61
CA ASP A 102 -3.10 -27.07 6.03
C ASP A 102 -3.91 -25.92 6.62
N LEU A 103 -3.28 -24.98 7.33
CA LEU A 103 -3.89 -23.72 7.76
C LEU A 103 -4.29 -22.86 6.55
N ALA A 104 -3.39 -22.71 5.58
CA ALA A 104 -3.65 -21.96 4.35
C ALA A 104 -4.81 -22.56 3.54
N LEU A 105 -4.96 -23.89 3.54
CA LEU A 105 -6.07 -24.62 2.92
C LEU A 105 -7.36 -24.60 3.75
N GLY A 106 -7.28 -24.23 5.03
CA GLY A 106 -8.43 -24.24 5.93
C GLY A 106 -8.83 -25.59 6.47
N ARG A 107 -7.96 -26.58 6.35
CA ARG A 107 -8.17 -27.93 6.89
C ARG A 107 -8.08 -27.92 8.42
N THR A 108 -7.29 -26.99 8.96
CA THR A 108 -7.20 -26.68 10.38
C THR A 108 -7.81 -25.30 10.64
N SER A 109 -8.69 -25.22 11.64
CA SER A 109 -9.08 -23.92 12.17
C SER A 109 -7.90 -23.39 12.97
N ALA A 110 -7.33 -22.26 12.54
CA ALA A 110 -6.51 -21.47 13.45
C ALA A 110 -7.34 -21.23 14.71
N GLN A 111 -6.81 -21.58 15.89
CA GLN A 111 -7.24 -20.92 17.12
C GLN A 111 -7.22 -19.41 16.82
N ALA A 112 -8.26 -18.67 17.21
CA ALA A 112 -8.60 -17.33 16.70
C ALA A 112 -7.58 -16.19 16.97
N GLY A 113 -6.29 -16.48 17.08
CA GLY A 113 -5.17 -15.55 17.14
C GLY A 113 -4.16 -15.84 16.03
N LEU A 114 -3.32 -14.84 15.76
CA LEU A 114 -2.14 -15.01 14.91
C LEU A 114 -1.20 -16.04 15.54
N SER A 115 -0.60 -16.91 14.74
CA SER A 115 0.50 -17.77 15.19
C SER A 115 1.67 -16.91 15.69
N SER A 116 2.58 -17.47 16.50
CA SER A 116 3.77 -16.73 16.96
C SER A 116 4.56 -16.16 15.77
N ASP A 117 4.72 -16.97 14.72
CA ASP A 117 5.46 -16.56 13.53
C ASP A 117 4.73 -15.47 12.74
N GLU A 118 3.40 -15.55 12.60
CA GLU A 118 2.60 -14.49 11.98
C GLU A 118 2.75 -13.16 12.72
N ARG A 119 2.82 -13.21 14.06
CA ARG A 119 3.05 -12.01 14.87
C ARG A 119 4.45 -11.46 14.64
N ASP A 120 5.48 -12.30 14.65
CA ASP A 120 6.86 -11.88 14.46
C ASP A 120 7.07 -11.20 13.11
N LEU A 121 6.46 -11.73 12.05
CA LEU A 121 6.46 -11.12 10.72
C LEU A 121 5.77 -9.77 10.64
N LEU A 122 4.58 -9.67 11.24
CA LEU A 122 3.88 -8.41 11.29
C LEU A 122 4.67 -7.39 12.13
N PHE A 123 5.37 -7.83 13.17
CA PHE A 123 6.30 -7.00 13.91
C PHE A 123 7.48 -6.52 13.04
N GLU A 124 8.06 -7.39 12.22
CA GLU A 124 9.13 -7.01 11.29
C GLU A 124 8.71 -5.97 10.24
N LEU A 125 7.41 -5.89 9.93
CA LEU A 125 6.84 -4.86 9.06
C LEU A 125 6.54 -3.58 9.86
N LEU A 126 5.79 -3.72 10.95
CA LEU A 126 5.12 -2.61 11.62
C LEU A 126 6.02 -1.86 12.61
N LEU A 127 6.96 -2.55 13.27
CA LEU A 127 7.84 -1.90 14.24
C LEU A 127 8.75 -0.85 13.57
N PRO A 128 9.46 -1.15 12.47
CA PRO A 128 10.27 -0.13 11.80
C PRO A 128 9.40 1.01 11.25
N MET A 129 8.21 0.72 10.72
CA MET A 129 7.28 1.75 10.25
C MET A 129 6.88 2.70 11.38
N LYS A 130 6.47 2.17 12.54
CA LYS A 130 6.14 2.97 13.72
C LYS A 130 7.28 3.92 14.10
N VAL A 131 8.50 3.41 14.19
CA VAL A 131 9.68 4.22 14.55
C VAL A 131 9.87 5.38 13.56
N HIS A 132 9.69 5.12 12.26
CA HIS A 132 9.86 6.14 11.24
C HIS A 132 8.70 7.13 11.13
N PHE A 133 7.46 6.70 11.41
CA PHE A 133 6.31 7.58 11.59
C PHE A 133 6.51 8.52 12.77
N GLU A 134 6.90 8.00 13.93
CA GLU A 134 7.16 8.84 15.11
C GLU A 134 8.33 9.81 14.87
N ARG A 135 9.37 9.37 14.17
CA ARG A 135 10.51 10.23 13.80
C ARG A 135 10.11 11.35 12.86
N SER A 136 9.37 11.06 11.78
CA SER A 136 8.91 12.09 10.84
C SER A 136 7.91 13.05 11.50
N HIS A 137 7.03 12.53 12.35
CA HIS A 137 6.10 13.34 13.14
C HIS A 137 6.82 14.31 14.07
N ARG A 138 7.83 13.85 14.82
CA ARG A 138 8.64 14.73 15.69
C ARG A 138 9.39 15.80 14.90
N ALA A 139 10.00 15.43 13.79
CA ALA A 139 10.69 16.37 12.90
C ALA A 139 9.74 17.44 12.36
N PHE A 140 8.52 17.05 11.97
CA PHE A 140 7.48 17.98 11.54
C PHE A 140 6.98 18.87 12.68
N GLN A 141 6.75 18.33 13.88
CA GLN A 141 6.37 19.12 15.05
C GLN A 141 7.43 20.16 15.43
N GLU A 142 8.72 19.79 15.36
CA GLU A 142 9.83 20.70 15.61
C GLU A 142 9.82 21.85 14.60
N TRP A 143 9.61 21.53 13.32
CA TRP A 143 9.44 22.54 12.28
C TRP A 143 8.25 23.47 12.53
N VAL A 144 7.08 22.93 12.90
CA VAL A 144 5.89 23.75 13.19
C VAL A 144 6.11 24.66 14.40
N ARG A 145 6.75 24.15 15.46
CA ARG A 145 6.98 24.90 16.71
C ARG A 145 8.04 25.99 16.55
N ASN A 146 9.10 25.68 15.81
CA ASN A 146 10.22 26.57 15.57
C ASN A 146 10.45 26.72 14.05
N PRO A 147 9.51 27.37 13.31
CA PRO A 147 9.62 27.49 11.87
C PRO A 147 10.88 28.27 11.56
N PRO A 148 11.91 27.61 11.02
CA PRO A 148 13.19 28.24 10.89
C PRO A 148 13.13 29.24 9.74
N ALA A 149 13.76 30.40 9.90
CA ALA A 149 13.79 31.44 8.86
C ALA A 149 14.45 30.97 7.55
N LYS A 150 15.14 29.82 7.58
CA LYS A 150 15.73 29.08 6.47
C LYS A 150 15.44 27.60 6.68
N PRO A 151 15.40 26.75 5.65
CA PRO A 151 15.22 25.32 5.83
C PRO A 151 16.25 24.76 6.83
N ASN A 152 15.75 24.21 7.94
CA ASN A 152 16.52 23.34 8.83
C ASN A 152 16.75 22.02 8.09
N ILE A 153 17.99 21.89 7.62
CA ILE A 153 18.47 20.78 6.81
C ILE A 153 18.37 19.46 7.56
N GLU A 154 18.61 19.46 8.87
CA GLU A 154 18.58 18.25 9.70
C GLU A 154 17.17 17.66 9.79
N ILE A 155 16.16 18.54 9.89
CA ILE A 155 14.75 18.14 9.87
C ILE A 155 14.37 17.54 8.51
N GLU A 156 14.75 18.19 7.40
CA GLU A 156 14.39 17.72 6.06
C GLU A 156 15.08 16.40 5.71
N ASP A 157 16.35 16.23 6.10
CA ASP A 157 17.09 14.97 5.95
C ASP A 157 16.49 13.86 6.82
N ALA A 158 16.04 14.17 8.05
CA ALA A 158 15.36 13.21 8.91
C ALA A 158 14.01 12.75 8.34
N ILE A 159 13.24 13.67 7.75
CA ILE A 159 11.99 13.37 7.04
C ILE A 159 12.27 12.53 5.80
N LYS A 160 13.24 12.92 4.96
CA LYS A 160 13.64 12.14 3.78
C LYS A 160 14.01 10.72 4.16
N ALA A 161 14.91 10.55 5.14
CA ALA A 161 15.36 9.24 5.58
C ALA A 161 14.19 8.38 6.05
N SER A 162 13.24 8.96 6.80
CA SER A 162 12.08 8.23 7.30
C SER A 162 11.11 7.86 6.19
N ASN A 163 10.78 8.78 5.30
CA ASN A 163 9.92 8.54 4.13
C ASN A 163 10.51 7.45 3.23
N SER A 164 11.81 7.49 2.97
CA SER A 164 12.49 6.46 2.17
C SER A 164 12.43 5.08 2.82
N VAL A 165 12.66 4.97 4.13
CA VAL A 165 12.58 3.68 4.83
C VAL A 165 11.16 3.12 4.78
N VAL A 166 10.15 3.91 5.13
CA VAL A 166 8.74 3.44 5.12
C VAL A 166 8.32 3.01 3.72
N ARG A 167 8.59 3.84 2.71
CA ARG A 167 8.30 3.51 1.30
C ARG A 167 8.95 2.18 0.89
N ASN A 168 10.23 2.00 1.22
CA ASN A 168 10.97 0.78 0.84
C ASN A 168 10.43 -0.45 1.57
N ILE A 169 10.04 -0.33 2.83
CA ILE A 169 9.38 -1.41 3.59
C ILE A 169 8.06 -1.79 2.90
N LEU A 170 7.20 -0.81 2.61
CA LEU A 170 5.90 -1.06 1.98
C LEU A 170 6.04 -1.71 0.60
N ALA A 171 7.03 -1.29 -0.20
CA ALA A 171 7.28 -1.85 -1.52
C ALA A 171 7.88 -3.26 -1.46
N SER A 172 8.90 -3.48 -0.61
CA SER A 172 9.63 -4.76 -0.54
C SER A 172 8.91 -5.85 0.24
N LYS A 173 8.18 -5.47 1.29
CA LYS A 173 7.43 -6.39 2.17
C LYS A 173 5.93 -6.37 1.87
N ARG A 174 5.51 -6.01 0.65
CA ARG A 174 4.09 -5.93 0.25
C ARG A 174 3.28 -7.19 0.56
N HIS A 175 3.93 -8.36 0.49
CA HIS A 175 3.33 -9.66 0.74
C HIS A 175 3.01 -9.92 2.22
N LEU A 176 3.60 -9.13 3.14
CA LEU A 176 3.31 -9.16 4.56
C LEU A 176 2.23 -8.15 4.96
N ILE A 177 1.78 -7.29 4.04
CA ILE A 177 0.79 -6.26 4.33
C ILE A 177 -0.59 -6.92 4.42
N PRO A 178 -1.29 -6.81 5.57
CA PRO A 178 -2.66 -7.29 5.72
C PRO A 178 -3.59 -6.72 4.63
N PRO A 179 -4.53 -7.50 4.07
CA PRO A 179 -5.49 -7.03 3.07
C PRO A 179 -6.20 -5.73 3.45
N ASP A 180 -6.56 -5.56 4.72
CA ASP A 180 -7.19 -4.35 5.25
C ASP A 180 -6.30 -3.09 5.20
N LEU A 181 -4.98 -3.26 5.06
CA LEU A 181 -3.99 -2.17 4.98
C LEU A 181 -3.37 -2.00 3.59
N GLN A 182 -3.79 -2.78 2.58
CA GLN A 182 -3.18 -2.69 1.25
C GLN A 182 -3.45 -1.35 0.56
N GLN A 183 -4.67 -0.81 0.66
CA GLN A 183 -4.97 0.50 0.11
C GLN A 183 -4.21 1.62 0.86
N ASP A 184 -4.13 1.52 2.18
CA ASP A 184 -3.36 2.42 3.02
C ASP A 184 -1.86 2.44 2.63
N ALA A 185 -1.30 1.27 2.32
CA ALA A 185 0.07 1.15 1.82
C ALA A 185 0.27 1.86 0.48
N LEU A 186 -0.67 1.71 -0.46
CA LEU A 186 -0.61 2.36 -1.76
C LEU A 186 -0.71 3.89 -1.63
N ASP A 187 -1.57 4.39 -0.75
CA ASP A 187 -1.73 5.82 -0.50
C ASP A 187 -0.44 6.42 0.11
N LEU A 188 0.19 5.71 1.05
CA LEU A 188 1.49 6.09 1.62
C LEU A 188 2.60 6.10 0.56
N ILE A 189 2.72 5.03 -0.24
CA ILE A 189 3.71 4.96 -1.33
C ILE A 189 3.54 6.12 -2.29
N LYS A 190 2.30 6.38 -2.74
CA LYS A 190 1.99 7.48 -3.67
C LYS A 190 2.42 8.84 -3.11
N HIS A 191 2.16 9.10 -1.83
CA HIS A 191 2.62 10.32 -1.17
C HIS A 191 4.16 10.40 -1.12
N TYR A 192 4.82 9.32 -0.71
CA TYR A 192 6.28 9.30 -0.59
C TYR A 192 7.01 9.41 -1.93
N ASP A 193 6.47 8.82 -2.99
CA ASP A 193 6.97 8.97 -4.36
C ASP A 193 6.96 10.45 -4.78
N ALA A 194 5.80 11.11 -4.65
CA ALA A 194 5.67 12.52 -4.99
C ALA A 194 6.60 13.40 -4.14
N TRP A 195 6.71 13.11 -2.83
CA TRP A 195 7.60 13.85 -1.93
C TRP A 195 9.07 13.68 -2.33
N GLN A 196 9.52 12.46 -2.66
CA GLN A 196 10.89 12.20 -3.08
C GLN A 196 11.23 12.87 -4.41
N GLU A 197 10.32 12.80 -5.39
CA GLU A 197 10.48 13.49 -6.67
C GLU A 197 10.65 15.00 -6.47
N GLU A 198 9.79 15.62 -5.64
CA GLU A 198 9.89 17.04 -5.33
C GLU A 198 11.17 17.38 -4.56
N TYR A 199 11.60 16.52 -3.64
CA TYR A 199 12.86 16.69 -2.92
C TYR A 199 14.04 16.70 -3.91
N GLU A 200 14.12 15.73 -4.81
CA GLU A 200 15.19 15.61 -5.80
C GLU A 200 15.20 16.80 -6.76
N ARG A 201 14.02 17.25 -7.19
CA ARG A 201 13.85 18.44 -8.02
C ARG A 201 14.38 19.70 -7.33
N LEU A 202 14.12 19.84 -6.03
CA LEU A 202 14.54 21.01 -5.24
C LEU A 202 15.98 20.89 -4.68
N ARG A 203 16.57 19.70 -4.70
CA ARG A 203 17.91 19.37 -4.16
C ARG A 203 18.67 18.46 -5.14
N PRO A 204 18.89 18.86 -6.41
CA PRO A 204 19.53 18.00 -7.39
C PRO A 204 20.93 17.61 -6.93
N GLY A 205 21.25 16.31 -6.97
CA GLY A 205 22.54 15.77 -6.48
C GLY A 205 22.78 15.95 -4.98
N GLY A 206 21.74 16.21 -4.18
CA GLY A 206 21.88 16.51 -2.75
C GLY A 206 22.51 17.88 -2.48
N ILE A 207 22.61 18.74 -3.49
CA ILE A 207 23.24 20.06 -3.36
C ILE A 207 22.39 20.95 -2.46
N ARG A 208 23.03 21.45 -1.40
CA ARG A 208 22.41 22.22 -0.32
C ARG A 208 22.22 23.67 -0.74
N ASN A 209 20.97 24.14 -0.77
CA ASN A 209 20.67 25.55 -1.02
C ASN A 209 19.68 26.10 0.03
N PRO A 210 20.14 26.94 0.97
CA PRO A 210 19.31 27.48 2.04
C PRO A 210 18.27 28.51 1.56
N LYS A 211 18.26 28.86 0.27
CA LYS A 211 17.27 29.76 -0.34
C LYS A 211 16.07 29.00 -0.93
N VAL A 212 16.11 27.68 -0.98
CA VAL A 212 15.03 26.87 -1.55
C VAL A 212 14.06 26.49 -0.43
N PRO A 213 12.74 26.63 -0.60
CA PRO A 213 11.77 26.27 0.44
C PRO A 213 11.82 24.79 0.81
N TYR A 214 11.15 24.47 1.92
CA TYR A 214 10.84 23.11 2.33
C TYR A 214 9.98 22.38 1.29
N VAL A 215 10.18 21.07 1.20
CA VAL A 215 9.40 20.18 0.34
C VAL A 215 8.00 19.96 0.90
N PHE A 216 6.99 20.42 0.18
CA PHE A 216 5.57 20.13 0.44
C PHE A 216 4.87 19.68 -0.84
N VAL A 217 4.28 18.49 -0.79
CA VAL A 217 3.52 17.92 -1.93
C VAL A 217 2.02 17.85 -1.67
N GLY A 218 1.58 18.13 -0.44
CA GLY A 218 0.15 18.24 -0.09
C GLY A 218 -0.60 19.24 -0.96
N PRO A 219 -0.14 20.51 -1.05
CA PRO A 219 -0.72 21.51 -1.95
C PRO A 219 -0.66 21.14 -3.44
N LYS A 220 0.15 20.14 -3.81
CA LYS A 220 0.29 19.64 -5.19
C LYS A 220 -0.63 18.45 -5.50
N GLY A 221 -1.57 18.13 -4.60
CA GLY A 221 -2.51 17.01 -4.76
C GLY A 221 -2.05 15.70 -4.16
N PHE A 222 -0.95 15.70 -3.37
CA PHE A 222 -0.44 14.53 -2.67
C PHE A 222 -0.40 14.76 -1.16
N PRO A 223 -1.55 14.98 -0.50
CA PRO A 223 -1.60 15.15 0.95
C PRO A 223 -1.04 13.91 1.67
N PHE A 224 -0.48 14.12 2.86
CA PHE A 224 -0.05 12.99 3.69
C PHE A 224 -1.28 12.18 4.14
N PRO A 225 -1.31 10.85 3.93
CA PRO A 225 -2.49 10.03 4.21
C PRO A 225 -2.57 9.68 5.71
N VAL A 226 -3.04 10.62 6.52
CA VAL A 226 -3.15 10.47 7.99
C VAL A 226 -3.97 9.24 8.40
N ALA A 227 -5.02 8.89 7.64
CA ALA A 227 -5.82 7.70 7.92
C ALA A 227 -4.99 6.41 7.77
N ALA A 228 -4.14 6.33 6.75
CA ALA A 228 -3.27 5.19 6.50
C ALA A 228 -2.25 4.99 7.64
N GLU A 229 -1.52 6.06 8.00
CA GLU A 229 -0.60 6.03 9.14
C GLU A 229 -1.30 5.52 10.41
N ARG A 230 -2.47 6.09 10.73
CA ARG A 230 -3.26 5.68 11.90
C ARG A 230 -3.66 4.21 11.86
N ASN A 231 -4.07 3.69 10.72
CA ASN A 231 -4.49 2.29 10.59
C ASN A 231 -3.30 1.33 10.81
N PHE A 232 -2.12 1.66 10.26
CA PHE A 232 -0.89 0.92 10.52
C PHE A 232 -0.49 0.95 12.01
N MET A 233 -0.61 2.11 12.66
CA MET A 233 -0.32 2.26 14.09
C MET A 233 -1.31 1.49 14.96
N ALA A 234 -2.61 1.57 14.67
CA ALA A 234 -3.63 0.80 15.38
C ALA A 234 -3.41 -0.72 15.23
N ARG A 235 -2.96 -1.17 14.04
CA ARG A 235 -2.59 -2.56 13.82
C ARG A 235 -1.40 -2.98 14.70
N PHE A 236 -0.37 -2.14 14.80
CA PHE A 236 0.77 -2.38 15.68
C PHE A 236 0.35 -2.47 17.15
N GLU A 237 -0.47 -1.53 17.64
CA GLU A 237 -0.98 -1.52 19.03
C GLU A 237 -1.81 -2.76 19.37
N LYS A 238 -2.59 -3.24 18.41
CA LYS A 238 -3.34 -4.50 18.55
C LYS A 238 -2.40 -5.71 18.67
N LEU A 239 -1.30 -5.71 17.91
CA LEU A 239 -0.32 -6.80 17.93
C LEU A 239 0.55 -6.81 19.17
N SER A 240 0.92 -5.63 19.68
CA SER A 240 1.76 -5.47 20.87
C SER A 240 1.03 -5.70 22.18
N GLY A 241 -0.30 -5.88 22.15
CA GLY A 241 -1.11 -5.99 23.35
C GLY A 241 -1.24 -4.66 24.11
N GLN A 242 -0.86 -3.54 23.49
CA GLN A 242 -1.00 -2.19 24.06
C GLN A 242 -2.41 -1.59 23.84
N SER A 243 -3.35 -2.39 23.34
CA SER A 243 -4.74 -1.98 23.15
C SER A 243 -5.47 -1.90 24.49
N GLY A 244 -5.38 -0.76 25.18
CA GLY A 244 -6.26 -0.44 26.31
C GLY A 244 -5.65 0.43 27.40
N GLU A 245 -5.32 1.68 27.09
CA GLU A 245 -5.38 2.77 28.07
C GLU A 245 -5.44 4.13 27.35
N THR A 246 -6.45 4.31 26.50
CA THR A 246 -6.89 5.67 26.18
C THR A 246 -7.56 6.21 27.45
N LYS A 247 -6.78 6.89 28.29
CA LYS A 247 -7.32 7.78 29.31
C LYS A 247 -8.17 8.83 28.60
N THR A 248 -9.47 8.70 28.73
CA THR A 248 -10.39 9.83 28.62
C THR A 248 -10.05 10.80 29.74
N ASP A 249 -9.24 11.81 29.43
CA ASP A 249 -9.10 12.99 30.27
C ASP A 249 -10.41 13.79 30.18
N THR A 250 -11.15 13.76 31.29
CA THR A 250 -12.19 14.74 31.67
C THR A 250 -11.58 16.07 32.07
#